data_AF-A0A520NYW0-F1
#
_entry.id   AF-A0A520NYW0-F1
#
_cell.length_a   1.000
_cell.length_b   1.000
_cell.length_c   1.000
_cell.angle_alpha   90.00
_cell.angle_beta   90.00
_cell.angle_gamma   90.00
#
_symmetry.space_group_name_H-M   'P 1'
#
loop_
_entity.id
_entity.type
_entity.pdbx_description
1 polymer ?
#
loop_
_entity_poly.entity_id
_entity_poly.type
_entity_poly.pdbx_seq_one_letter_code
_entity_poly.pdbx_strand_id
1 'polypeptide(L)'
;MDPVTDPKRRSKVEPSTAKQFVRIVGGRRQKTLILCQSVGSKAGWRQLGRAEQPVPKRWQRIAGYRIRVVGTKRSHKPGHGRCRDHVFRRHDAAERGCQIFRDTSHGHLHTPASFRSLDCADQKWRYKMVLVLGPKDVKGLITIKEAVDAMEQGFLDWSKNKWLAEMRQRVHSEAGVRLTVHIGAPNTPNTIGTLLHTEKPVIGEDMRQTYSHRGARVRVVYEGENGGLLSIQVGELEVVELPGVNQNVVIPTSCATAVGTKWLAKKDAKTIGLLGSRGQARGQLAAVKAALPSIERAVVFSPNEDNRKRFAGSMQRILGMDVTPVDTAREAVENMDIVLTATNSNVPTFDGDWLSPGAHVCSLVSSNKGLHEAGFIKEARREIDDTTLKRADVVVCNSIEQDKLDRTAIVWGAAEEGIISWDKVADLAQVMRGEAGRTDDDQITFFKQNAFWGVGDQVIGKLLYEKAKERGLGIELDVDPFESTTDSSLEG
;
A
#
# COMPACT_ATOMS: atom_id res chain seq x y z
N MET A 1 53.72 -20.29 3.60
CA MET A 1 54.41 -18.99 3.50
C MET A 1 53.35 -17.93 3.69
N ASP A 2 53.48 -17.08 4.71
CA ASP A 2 52.58 -15.94 4.91
C ASP A 2 52.73 -14.91 3.80
N PRO A 3 51.68 -14.09 3.59
CA PRO A 3 51.93 -12.66 3.43
C PRO A 3 51.08 -11.79 4.37
N VAL A 4 51.80 -11.12 5.28
CA VAL A 4 51.69 -9.68 5.62
C VAL A 4 50.29 -9.10 5.91
N THR A 5 50.09 -8.71 7.17
CA THR A 5 49.00 -7.85 7.65
C THR A 5 49.21 -6.36 7.29
N ASP A 6 48.21 -5.70 6.70
CA ASP A 6 48.09 -4.23 6.67
C ASP A 6 47.01 -3.73 7.67
N PRO A 7 47.37 -2.93 8.70
CA PRO A 7 46.46 -2.51 9.76
C PRO A 7 45.73 -1.17 9.50
N LYS A 8 45.24 -0.86 8.28
CA LYS A 8 44.48 0.39 8.01
C LYS A 8 43.19 0.27 7.16
N ARG A 9 42.18 -0.45 7.65
CA ARG A 9 40.76 -0.16 7.32
C ARG A 9 39.84 -0.24 8.54
N ARG A 10 39.55 0.91 9.17
CA ARG A 10 38.43 1.06 10.09
C ARG A 10 37.13 1.22 9.30
N SER A 11 36.30 0.19 9.26
CA SER A 11 34.90 0.32 8.82
C SER A 11 34.14 1.21 9.81
N LYS A 12 33.51 2.28 9.32
CA LYS A 12 32.49 2.99 10.09
C LYS A 12 31.24 2.12 10.14
N VAL A 13 30.81 1.73 11.34
CA VAL A 13 29.48 1.15 11.58
C VAL A 13 28.60 2.27 12.14
N GLU A 14 27.52 2.62 11.44
CA GLU A 14 26.52 3.53 11.96
C GLU A 14 25.52 2.78 12.87
N PRO A 15 25.23 3.26 14.10
CA PRO A 15 24.25 2.61 14.97
C PRO A 15 22.80 2.96 14.57
N SER A 16 21.98 1.95 14.33
CA SER A 16 20.54 2.11 14.07
C SER A 16 19.74 2.35 15.36
N THR A 17 18.85 3.36 15.31
CA THR A 17 17.68 3.60 16.19
C THR A 17 17.72 3.17 17.67
N ALA A 18 17.80 4.15 18.58
CA ALA A 18 17.37 4.00 19.96
C ALA A 18 15.85 4.27 20.11
N LYS A 19 15.10 3.35 20.72
CA LYS A 19 13.67 3.56 21.08
C LYS A 19 13.52 3.72 22.60
N GLN A 20 12.75 4.72 23.04
CA GLN A 20 12.33 4.85 24.45
C GLN A 20 11.00 4.11 24.64
N PHE A 21 10.95 3.25 25.66
CA PHE A 21 9.71 2.66 26.16
C PHE A 21 9.44 3.13 27.60
N VAL A 22 8.16 3.37 27.91
CA VAL A 22 7.70 3.66 29.26
C VAL A 22 6.86 2.47 29.73
N ARG A 23 7.44 1.63 30.61
CA ARG A 23 6.69 0.57 31.28
C ARG A 23 6.20 1.10 32.63
N ILE A 24 4.94 0.85 32.95
CA ILE A 24 4.38 1.14 34.29
C ILE A 24 4.46 -0.15 35.10
N VAL A 25 5.17 -0.09 36.23
CA VAL A 25 5.22 -1.17 37.24
C VAL A 25 5.07 -0.49 38.60
N GLY A 26 4.14 -0.94 39.44
CA GLY A 26 3.97 -0.42 40.80
C GLY A 26 3.61 1.08 40.89
N GLY A 27 2.83 1.61 39.94
CA GLY A 27 2.26 2.96 40.05
C GLY A 27 3.22 4.16 39.90
N ARG A 28 4.52 3.94 39.61
CA ARG A 28 5.47 5.03 39.31
C ARG A 28 6.05 4.87 37.90
N ARG A 29 6.09 5.97 37.13
CA ARG A 29 6.76 6.01 35.82
C ARG A 29 8.27 6.10 36.01
N GLN A 30 9.01 5.08 35.59
CA GLN A 30 10.47 5.15 35.40
C GLN A 30 10.81 5.15 33.91
N LYS A 31 11.92 5.79 33.54
CA LYS A 31 12.48 5.75 32.19
C LYS A 31 13.71 4.83 32.20
N THR A 32 13.63 3.74 31.45
CA THR A 32 14.76 2.83 31.23
C THR A 32 15.25 2.99 29.80
N LEU A 33 16.57 3.14 29.62
CA LEU A 33 17.20 3.15 28.31
C LEU A 33 17.78 1.75 28.05
N ILE A 34 17.39 1.11 26.95
CA ILE A 34 17.94 -0.17 26.51
C ILE A 34 18.61 0.07 25.16
N LEU A 35 19.90 -0.27 25.08
CA LEU A 35 20.66 -0.30 23.83
C LEU A 35 20.81 -1.77 23.41
N CYS A 36 20.38 -2.09 22.19
CA CYS A 36 20.66 -3.38 21.59
C CYS A 36 21.93 -3.25 20.73
N GLN A 37 22.92 -4.11 20.95
CA GLN A 37 24.02 -4.32 20.02
C GLN A 37 23.90 -5.73 19.45
N SER A 38 23.84 -5.85 18.13
CA SER A 38 23.99 -7.12 17.44
C SER A 38 25.47 -7.50 17.41
N VAL A 39 25.83 -8.52 18.18
CA VAL A 39 27.08 -9.27 18.03
C VAL A 39 26.70 -10.72 17.73
N GLY A 40 27.42 -11.36 16.81
CA GLY A 40 27.00 -12.62 16.19
C GLY A 40 26.79 -13.79 17.16
N SER A 41 25.85 -14.65 16.80
CA SER A 41 25.70 -16.04 17.27
C SER A 41 25.79 -16.28 18.79
N LYS A 42 24.77 -15.83 19.53
CA LYS A 42 24.12 -16.44 20.73
C LYS A 42 23.55 -15.32 21.61
N ALA A 43 22.23 -15.16 21.61
CA ALA A 43 21.55 -14.20 22.47
C ALA A 43 21.53 -14.70 23.92
N GLY A 44 22.20 -13.98 24.82
CA GLY A 44 22.14 -14.21 26.27
C GLY A 44 21.84 -12.89 26.99
N TRP A 45 20.77 -12.85 27.77
CA TRP A 45 20.38 -11.66 28.53
C TRP A 45 21.33 -11.45 29.72
N ARG A 46 21.94 -10.27 29.84
CA ARG A 46 22.64 -9.82 31.07
C ARG A 46 22.05 -8.53 31.58
N GLN A 47 21.68 -8.53 32.86
CA GLN A 47 21.19 -7.37 33.59
C GLN A 47 22.40 -6.61 34.19
N LEU A 48 22.59 -5.35 33.81
CA LEU A 48 23.65 -4.50 34.36
C LEU A 48 23.09 -3.49 35.37
N GLY A 49 23.38 -3.73 36.65
CA GLY A 49 23.50 -2.73 37.74
C GLY A 49 22.34 -1.78 38.04
N ARG A 50 21.82 -1.81 39.27
CA ARG A 50 21.09 -0.66 39.85
C ARG A 50 22.07 0.45 40.24
N ALA A 51 21.68 1.70 40.01
CA ALA A 51 22.33 2.87 40.60
C ALA A 51 21.27 3.77 41.25
N GLU A 52 21.31 3.87 42.57
CA GLU A 52 20.61 4.89 43.37
C GLU A 52 21.64 5.95 43.76
N GLN A 53 21.32 7.25 43.62
CA GLN A 53 21.86 8.46 44.29
C GLN A 53 21.56 9.72 43.42
N PRO A 54 21.47 10.94 43.99
CA PRO A 54 20.92 12.12 43.31
C PRO A 54 21.94 12.87 42.44
N VAL A 55 21.46 13.58 41.42
CA VAL A 55 22.29 14.20 40.35
C VAL A 55 22.70 15.65 40.66
N PRO A 56 24.01 15.98 40.75
CA PRO A 56 24.50 17.35 40.72
C PRO A 56 24.72 17.84 39.29
N LYS A 57 24.48 19.14 39.03
CA LYS A 57 24.64 19.76 37.69
C LYS A 57 26.12 20.00 37.35
N ARG A 58 26.82 19.03 36.77
CA ARG A 58 28.07 19.27 36.01
C ARG A 58 28.25 18.26 34.87
N TRP A 59 28.95 18.69 33.83
CA TRP A 59 29.23 17.90 32.62
C TRP A 59 29.91 16.56 32.96
N GLN A 60 29.40 15.46 32.39
CA GLN A 60 30.09 14.16 32.42
C GLN A 60 30.58 13.77 31.02
N ARG A 61 31.72 13.09 30.97
CA ARG A 61 32.28 12.44 29.78
C ARG A 61 31.91 10.95 29.84
N ILE A 62 31.24 10.46 28.80
CA ILE A 62 31.04 9.02 28.56
C ILE A 62 31.45 8.77 27.11
N ALA A 63 32.30 7.77 26.87
CA ALA A 63 32.74 7.32 25.54
C ALA A 63 33.20 8.43 24.57
N GLY A 64 33.89 9.47 25.06
CA GLY A 64 34.61 10.46 24.25
C GLY A 64 33.83 11.69 23.75
N TYR A 65 32.51 11.73 23.86
CA TYR A 65 31.68 12.84 23.33
C TYR A 65 31.20 13.83 24.41
N ARG A 66 30.87 15.07 23.99
CA ARG A 66 30.19 16.10 24.82
C ARG A 66 28.73 16.23 24.38
N ILE A 67 27.79 16.15 25.32
CA ILE A 67 26.35 16.30 25.05
C ILE A 67 25.77 17.38 25.98
N ARG A 68 24.96 18.29 25.44
CA ARG A 68 24.26 19.36 26.19
C ARG A 68 22.78 18.98 26.35
N VAL A 69 22.32 18.82 27.59
CA VAL A 69 20.90 18.60 27.89
C VAL A 69 20.19 19.96 28.00
N VAL A 70 19.21 20.20 27.12
CA VAL A 70 18.33 21.38 27.19
C VAL A 70 17.07 21.00 27.96
N GLY A 71 16.86 21.60 29.12
CA GLY A 71 15.68 21.34 29.95
C GLY A 71 14.58 22.38 29.73
N THR A 72 13.38 21.94 29.34
CA THR A 72 12.18 22.79 29.27
C THR A 72 11.59 23.01 30.66
N LYS A 73 11.46 24.27 31.09
CA LYS A 73 10.77 24.64 32.34
C LYS A 73 9.25 24.42 32.21
N ARG A 74 8.62 23.86 33.24
CA ARG A 74 7.24 24.19 33.62
C ARG A 74 7.24 24.63 35.08
N SER A 75 6.56 25.74 35.36
CA SER A 75 6.46 26.37 36.68
C SER A 75 5.34 25.76 37.51
N HIS A 76 5.54 25.68 38.82
CA HIS A 76 4.49 25.56 39.83
C HIS A 76 4.74 26.66 40.89
N LYS A 77 3.67 27.33 41.34
CA LYS A 77 3.69 28.21 42.51
C LYS A 77 3.10 27.45 43.71
N PRO A 78 3.63 27.64 44.94
CA PRO A 78 3.08 27.02 46.14
C PRO A 78 2.03 27.92 46.84
N GLY A 79 1.16 27.30 47.65
CA GLY A 79 0.23 27.95 48.58
C GLY A 79 0.07 27.11 49.86
N HIS A 80 -0.04 27.77 51.03
CA HIS A 80 0.10 27.14 52.35
C HIS A 80 -1.21 26.59 52.96
N GLY A 81 -1.12 25.62 53.90
CA GLY A 81 -2.27 25.11 54.66
C GLY A 81 -1.91 24.10 55.78
N ARG A 82 -1.41 24.60 56.91
CA ARG A 82 -0.93 23.91 58.14
C ARG A 82 -1.61 22.60 58.62
N CYS A 83 -0.75 21.66 59.04
CA CYS A 83 -0.73 20.88 60.30
C CYS A 83 -2.01 20.89 61.19
N ARG A 84 -2.49 19.76 61.73
CA ARG A 84 -1.83 18.81 62.70
C ARG A 84 -2.71 17.52 62.84
N ASP A 85 -2.40 16.43 63.56
CA ASP A 85 -1.24 15.95 64.36
C ASP A 85 -1.11 14.39 64.23
N HIS A 86 -0.71 13.65 65.27
CA HIS A 86 -0.34 12.22 65.27
C HIS A 86 -1.24 11.28 66.10
N VAL A 87 -1.35 10.00 65.67
CA VAL A 87 -1.05 8.78 66.49
C VAL A 87 -0.44 7.69 65.56
N PHE A 88 0.31 6.73 66.13
CA PHE A 88 1.20 5.77 65.45
C PHE A 88 0.64 4.32 65.30
N ARG A 89 1.18 3.59 64.30
CA ARG A 89 1.43 2.12 64.17
C ARG A 89 0.44 1.15 63.48
N ARG A 90 1.04 0.51 62.43
CA ARG A 90 0.99 -0.89 61.94
C ARG A 90 -0.25 -1.42 61.17
N HIS A 91 0.03 -1.78 59.90
CA HIS A 91 -0.42 -2.96 59.14
C HIS A 91 -1.83 -3.53 59.42
N ASP A 92 -2.71 -3.54 58.41
CA ASP A 92 -2.67 -4.64 57.42
C ASP A 92 -3.43 -4.32 56.11
N ALA A 93 -3.42 -5.26 55.16
CA ALA A 93 -3.85 -5.04 53.77
C ALA A 93 -5.30 -5.49 53.46
N ALA A 94 -6.17 -4.51 53.23
CA ALA A 94 -7.38 -4.52 52.38
C ALA A 94 -7.65 -3.04 52.04
N GLU A 95 -8.16 -2.61 50.89
CA GLU A 95 -9.38 -3.09 50.23
C GLU A 95 -9.23 -3.10 48.68
N ARG A 96 -9.71 -4.18 48.06
CA ARG A 96 -10.41 -4.09 46.77
C ARG A 96 -11.90 -4.34 47.07
N GLY A 97 -12.78 -3.45 46.67
CA GLY A 97 -14.23 -3.58 46.82
C GLY A 97 -14.89 -2.32 46.25
N CYS A 98 -15.65 -2.42 45.15
CA CYS A 98 -17.06 -2.80 45.16
C CYS A 98 -17.92 -1.77 45.91
N GLN A 99 -18.35 -0.72 45.21
CA GLN A 99 -19.37 0.19 45.72
C GLN A 99 -20.74 -0.47 45.62
N ILE A 100 -21.21 -1.00 46.74
CA ILE A 100 -22.61 -1.40 46.94
C ILE A 100 -23.36 -0.18 47.47
N PHE A 101 -24.32 0.34 46.71
CA PHE A 101 -25.35 1.22 47.27
C PHE A 101 -26.39 0.35 47.98
N ARG A 102 -26.59 0.59 49.28
CA ARG A 102 -27.80 0.19 50.00
C ARG A 102 -28.73 1.39 50.04
N ASP A 103 -29.90 1.23 49.45
CA ASP A 103 -31.09 1.99 49.84
C ASP A 103 -32.09 1.01 50.46
N THR A 104 -32.86 1.47 51.44
CA THR A 104 -33.71 0.65 52.30
C THR A 104 -35.15 1.14 52.26
N SER A 105 -36.01 0.51 51.46
CA SER A 105 -37.35 0.05 51.88
C SER A 105 -38.17 -0.57 50.74
N HIS A 106 -38.81 -1.70 51.07
CA HIS A 106 -40.04 -2.28 50.51
C HIS A 106 -40.33 -2.24 48.99
N GLY A 107 -40.43 -3.45 48.41
CA GLY A 107 -41.54 -3.78 47.50
C GLY A 107 -41.20 -4.09 46.03
N HIS A 108 -41.07 -5.39 45.72
CA HIS A 108 -41.24 -6.00 44.39
C HIS A 108 -40.54 -5.37 43.17
N LEU A 109 -39.45 -6.02 42.72
CA LEU A 109 -38.92 -5.87 41.37
C LEU A 109 -38.72 -7.23 40.69
N HIS A 110 -39.07 -7.28 39.40
CA HIS A 110 -38.95 -8.45 38.54
C HIS A 110 -37.49 -8.89 38.37
N THR A 111 -37.26 -10.19 38.26
CA THR A 111 -35.96 -10.79 37.91
C THR A 111 -35.55 -10.42 36.47
N PRO A 112 -34.43 -9.71 36.26
CA PRO A 112 -33.83 -9.58 34.94
C PRO A 112 -33.23 -10.92 34.52
N ALA A 113 -33.31 -11.24 33.22
CA ALA A 113 -32.81 -12.50 32.68
C ALA A 113 -31.31 -12.70 32.95
N SER A 114 -30.94 -13.98 33.12
CA SER A 114 -29.57 -14.46 33.30
C SER A 114 -28.55 -13.78 32.38
N PHE A 115 -27.45 -13.31 32.96
CA PHE A 115 -26.18 -13.17 32.23
C PHE A 115 -25.82 -14.55 31.67
N ARG A 116 -26.06 -14.78 30.38
CA ARG A 116 -25.53 -15.98 29.72
C ARG A 116 -24.02 -15.80 29.62
N SER A 117 -23.28 -16.72 30.20
CA SER A 117 -21.92 -17.00 29.75
C SER A 117 -21.98 -17.27 28.25
N LEU A 118 -21.28 -16.46 27.46
CA LEU A 118 -20.98 -16.83 26.08
C LEU A 118 -20.01 -18.00 26.17
N ASP A 119 -20.50 -19.21 25.91
CA ASP A 119 -19.68 -20.41 25.93
C ASP A 119 -18.56 -20.29 24.89
N CYS A 120 -17.30 -20.29 25.35
CA CYS A 120 -16.13 -20.35 24.47
C CYS A 120 -16.10 -21.64 23.62
N ALA A 121 -16.95 -22.62 23.93
CA ALA A 121 -17.14 -23.82 23.12
C ALA A 121 -17.91 -23.56 21.80
N ASP A 122 -18.84 -22.59 21.78
CA ASP A 122 -19.72 -22.36 20.63
C ASP A 122 -19.03 -21.58 19.48
N GLN A 123 -17.90 -20.94 19.76
CA GLN A 123 -17.08 -20.29 18.73
C GLN A 123 -16.23 -21.26 17.91
N LYS A 124 -15.97 -22.50 18.41
CA LYS A 124 -15.08 -23.48 17.76
C LYS A 124 -15.57 -24.03 16.41
N TRP A 125 -16.80 -23.72 16.01
CA TRP A 125 -17.43 -24.26 14.81
C TRP A 125 -17.53 -23.28 13.62
N ARG A 126 -17.17 -22.01 13.77
CA ARG A 126 -17.43 -20.98 12.73
C ARG A 126 -16.29 -20.76 11.71
N TYR A 127 -15.10 -21.35 11.92
CA TYR A 127 -13.90 -21.01 11.14
C TYR A 127 -13.17 -22.19 10.47
N LYS A 128 -13.68 -23.42 10.50
CA LYS A 128 -12.98 -24.60 9.96
C LYS A 128 -12.71 -24.64 8.44
N MET A 129 -13.25 -23.69 7.67
CA MET A 129 -13.35 -23.80 6.21
C MET A 129 -12.57 -22.67 5.53
N VAL A 130 -11.33 -22.98 5.12
CA VAL A 130 -10.51 -22.10 4.27
C VAL A 130 -10.84 -22.39 2.80
N LEU A 131 -11.11 -21.35 2.00
CA LEU A 131 -11.52 -21.53 0.61
C LEU A 131 -10.36 -21.35 -0.38
N VAL A 132 -10.05 -22.39 -1.17
CA VAL A 132 -9.12 -22.32 -2.30
C VAL A 132 -9.90 -22.01 -3.57
N LEU A 133 -9.61 -20.87 -4.20
CA LEU A 133 -10.22 -20.46 -5.46
C LEU A 133 -9.20 -20.63 -6.60
N GLY A 134 -9.53 -21.43 -7.61
CA GLY A 134 -8.73 -21.58 -8.81
C GLY A 134 -9.11 -20.57 -9.91
N PRO A 135 -8.41 -20.59 -11.06
CA PRO A 135 -8.67 -19.65 -12.16
C PRO A 135 -10.06 -19.76 -12.77
N LYS A 136 -10.75 -20.90 -12.60
CA LYS A 136 -12.13 -21.10 -13.08
C LYS A 136 -13.16 -20.47 -12.14
N ASP A 137 -12.90 -20.50 -10.83
CA ASP A 137 -13.82 -20.06 -9.79
C ASP A 137 -13.93 -18.53 -9.73
N VAL A 138 -12.81 -17.83 -9.97
CA VAL A 138 -12.75 -16.35 -10.00
C VAL A 138 -13.13 -15.73 -11.36
N LYS A 139 -13.26 -16.54 -12.42
CA LYS A 139 -13.41 -16.04 -13.80
C LYS A 139 -14.77 -15.37 -14.00
N GLY A 140 -14.77 -14.07 -14.27
CA GLY A 140 -16.00 -13.30 -14.47
C GLY A 140 -16.88 -13.25 -13.21
N LEU A 141 -16.29 -13.47 -12.03
CA LEU A 141 -17.03 -13.45 -10.76
C LEU A 141 -17.43 -12.03 -10.34
N ILE A 142 -16.66 -11.02 -10.79
CA ILE A 142 -16.90 -9.59 -10.56
C ILE A 142 -16.84 -8.78 -11.86
N THR A 143 -17.57 -7.68 -11.88
CA THR A 143 -17.49 -6.63 -12.90
C THR A 143 -16.24 -5.75 -12.74
N ILE A 144 -15.85 -5.04 -13.80
CA ILE A 144 -14.79 -4.03 -13.71
C ILE A 144 -15.18 -2.89 -12.76
N LYS A 145 -16.48 -2.55 -12.66
CA LYS A 145 -16.99 -1.52 -11.75
C LYS A 145 -16.79 -1.92 -10.29
N GLU A 146 -17.17 -3.13 -9.91
CA GLU A 146 -16.93 -3.65 -8.57
C GLU A 146 -15.44 -3.72 -8.22
N ALA A 147 -14.57 -4.06 -9.18
CA ALA A 147 -13.12 -4.06 -8.99
C ALA A 147 -12.55 -2.63 -8.79
N VAL A 148 -13.07 -1.64 -9.52
CA VAL A 148 -12.73 -0.21 -9.34
C VAL A 148 -13.18 0.30 -7.98
N ASP A 149 -14.42 0.00 -7.57
CA ASP A 149 -14.98 0.46 -6.29
C ASP A 149 -14.25 -0.17 -5.10
N ALA A 150 -13.93 -1.46 -5.18
CA ALA A 150 -13.11 -2.16 -4.20
C ALA A 150 -11.70 -1.54 -4.09
N MET A 151 -11.09 -1.20 -5.22
CA MET A 151 -9.79 -0.53 -5.25
C MET A 151 -9.86 0.87 -4.62
N GLU A 152 -10.91 1.64 -4.92
CA GLU A 152 -11.15 2.96 -4.35
C GLU A 152 -11.31 2.90 -2.83
N GLN A 153 -12.11 1.95 -2.32
CA GLN A 153 -12.33 1.75 -0.90
C GLN A 153 -11.03 1.47 -0.13
N GLY A 154 -10.14 0.65 -0.69
CA GLY A 154 -8.83 0.40 -0.08
C GLY A 154 -7.95 1.65 -0.01
N PHE A 155 -7.94 2.48 -1.06
CA PHE A 155 -7.23 3.76 -1.04
C PHE A 155 -7.87 4.77 -0.07
N LEU A 156 -9.20 4.77 0.07
CA LEU A 156 -9.94 5.60 1.03
C LEU A 156 -9.70 5.18 2.50
N ASP A 157 -9.40 3.92 2.76
CA ASP A 157 -9.01 3.47 4.10
C ASP A 157 -7.55 3.81 4.40
N TRP A 158 -6.65 3.58 3.44
CA TRP A 158 -5.24 3.98 3.55
C TRP A 158 -5.07 5.50 3.71
N SER A 159 -5.90 6.32 3.06
CA SER A 159 -5.82 7.78 3.18
C SER A 159 -6.11 8.28 4.59
N LYS A 160 -6.94 7.56 5.35
CA LYS A 160 -7.24 7.81 6.77
C LYS A 160 -6.17 7.22 7.70
N ASN A 161 -5.59 6.08 7.33
CA ASN A 161 -4.56 5.40 8.11
C ASN A 161 -3.46 4.81 7.21
N LYS A 162 -2.31 5.49 7.18
CA LYS A 162 -1.17 5.08 6.36
C LYS A 162 -0.61 3.68 6.65
N TRP A 163 -0.88 3.12 7.83
CA TRP A 163 -0.41 1.78 8.23
C TRP A 163 -1.17 0.62 7.56
N LEU A 164 -2.23 0.92 6.79
CA LEU A 164 -3.06 -0.09 6.11
C LEU A 164 -2.53 -0.51 4.72
N ALA A 165 -1.42 0.07 4.27
CA ALA A 165 -0.76 -0.29 3.02
C ALA A 165 0.77 -0.22 3.20
N GLU A 166 1.50 -1.12 2.54
CA GLU A 166 2.96 -1.15 2.57
C GLU A 166 3.52 -1.13 1.14
N MET A 167 4.73 -0.63 0.97
CA MET A 167 5.38 -0.57 -0.34
C MET A 167 5.59 -1.97 -0.93
N ARG A 168 5.38 -2.08 -2.24
CA ARG A 168 5.46 -3.32 -3.00
C ARG A 168 6.90 -3.84 -3.05
N GLN A 169 7.16 -4.92 -2.31
CA GLN A 169 8.49 -5.53 -2.21
C GLN A 169 8.81 -6.45 -3.40
N ARG A 170 10.11 -6.67 -3.64
CA ARG A 170 10.64 -7.59 -4.65
C ARG A 170 11.86 -8.34 -4.11
N VAL A 171 11.98 -9.61 -4.48
CA VAL A 171 13.20 -10.41 -4.29
C VAL A 171 13.47 -11.22 -5.56
N HIS A 172 14.73 -11.54 -5.82
CA HIS A 172 15.17 -12.31 -6.98
C HIS A 172 15.87 -13.59 -6.52
N SER A 173 15.57 -14.71 -7.17
CA SER A 173 16.37 -15.93 -7.07
C SER A 173 17.59 -15.87 -7.99
N GLU A 174 18.61 -16.68 -7.71
CA GLU A 174 19.80 -16.84 -8.57
C GLU A 174 19.43 -17.25 -10.01
N ALA A 175 18.37 -18.04 -10.17
CA ALA A 175 17.81 -18.43 -11.47
C ALA A 175 17.08 -17.29 -12.22
N GLY A 176 17.12 -16.06 -11.72
CA GLY A 176 16.53 -14.86 -12.31
C GLY A 176 15.02 -14.73 -12.12
N VAL A 177 14.37 -15.57 -11.31
CA VAL A 177 12.94 -15.44 -11.03
C VAL A 177 12.74 -14.33 -10.00
N ARG A 178 11.94 -13.33 -10.35
CA ARG A 178 11.50 -12.25 -9.48
C ARG A 178 10.20 -12.64 -8.80
N LEU A 179 10.17 -12.65 -7.47
CA LEU A 179 8.94 -12.64 -6.67
C LEU A 179 8.60 -11.18 -6.33
N THR A 180 7.34 -10.80 -6.52
CA THR A 180 6.80 -9.49 -6.14
C THR A 180 5.67 -9.69 -5.14
N VAL A 181 5.68 -8.89 -4.07
CA VAL A 181 4.67 -8.92 -2.99
C VAL A 181 3.98 -7.57 -2.91
N HIS A 182 2.65 -7.56 -2.94
CA HIS A 182 1.81 -6.42 -2.56
C HIS A 182 1.12 -6.77 -1.25
N ILE A 183 1.08 -5.83 -0.30
CA ILE A 183 0.55 -6.04 1.05
C ILE A 183 -0.52 -4.99 1.33
N GLY A 184 -1.60 -5.38 2.00
CA GLY A 184 -2.70 -4.48 2.34
C GLY A 184 -3.49 -4.96 3.55
N ALA A 185 -4.11 -4.01 4.25
CA ALA A 185 -4.96 -4.24 5.42
C ALA A 185 -6.18 -3.28 5.43
N PRO A 186 -7.07 -3.29 4.43
CA PRO A 186 -8.23 -2.40 4.40
C PRO A 186 -9.20 -2.62 5.58
N ASN A 187 -9.61 -1.53 6.23
CA ASN A 187 -10.61 -1.55 7.31
C ASN A 187 -12.01 -1.92 6.81
N THR A 188 -12.28 -1.73 5.52
CA THR A 188 -13.56 -2.00 4.86
C THR A 188 -13.29 -2.90 3.67
N PRO A 189 -13.63 -4.21 3.70
CA PRO A 189 -14.41 -4.97 4.70
C PRO A 189 -13.58 -5.73 5.77
N ASN A 190 -12.66 -5.04 6.46
CA ASN A 190 -11.80 -5.55 7.54
C ASN A 190 -11.04 -6.84 7.16
N THR A 191 -10.08 -6.72 6.24
CA THR A 191 -9.20 -7.82 5.84
C THR A 191 -7.74 -7.43 5.83
N ILE A 192 -6.86 -8.42 5.89
CA ILE A 192 -5.41 -8.26 5.76
C ILE A 192 -4.85 -9.38 4.91
N GLY A 193 -3.80 -9.11 4.14
CA GLY A 193 -3.19 -10.17 3.34
C GLY A 193 -2.22 -9.68 2.29
N THR A 194 -1.99 -10.55 1.30
CA THR A 194 -1.00 -10.32 0.25
C THR A 194 -1.51 -10.71 -1.13
N LEU A 195 -0.95 -10.08 -2.17
CA LEU A 195 -0.90 -10.63 -3.52
C LEU A 195 0.56 -10.91 -3.88
N LEU A 196 0.82 -12.16 -4.24
CA LEU A 196 2.10 -12.67 -4.68
C LEU A 196 2.07 -12.94 -6.18
N HIS A 197 3.12 -12.59 -6.90
CA HIS A 197 3.31 -13.05 -8.29
C HIS A 197 4.79 -13.21 -8.64
N THR A 198 5.08 -14.17 -9.52
CA THR A 198 6.43 -14.49 -9.97
C THR A 198 6.59 -14.30 -11.48
N GLU A 199 7.73 -13.75 -11.86
CA GLU A 199 8.07 -13.45 -13.24
C GLU A 199 9.55 -13.75 -13.49
N LYS A 200 9.90 -14.41 -14.60
CA LYS A 200 11.28 -14.54 -15.06
C LYS A 200 11.52 -13.56 -16.21
N PRO A 201 11.96 -12.32 -15.93
CA PRO A 201 12.31 -11.37 -16.97
C PRO A 201 13.49 -11.91 -17.81
N VAL A 202 13.44 -11.64 -19.11
CA VAL A 202 14.53 -11.91 -20.05
C VAL A 202 14.77 -10.65 -20.86
N ILE A 203 16.02 -10.29 -21.07
CA ILE A 203 16.39 -9.13 -21.88
C ILE A 203 16.83 -9.67 -23.23
N GLY A 204 16.14 -9.28 -24.30
CA GLY A 204 16.54 -9.65 -25.66
C GLY A 204 17.79 -8.89 -26.11
N GLU A 205 18.39 -9.34 -27.21
CA GLU A 205 19.48 -8.62 -27.89
C GLU A 205 19.04 -7.23 -28.39
N ASP A 206 17.75 -7.04 -28.64
CA ASP A 206 17.11 -5.76 -28.96
C ASP A 206 16.87 -4.86 -27.72
N MET A 207 17.46 -5.22 -26.58
CA MET A 207 17.31 -4.61 -25.26
C MET A 207 15.87 -4.58 -24.71
N ARG A 208 14.91 -5.27 -25.34
CA ARG A 208 13.53 -5.31 -24.83
C ARG A 208 13.41 -6.34 -23.71
N GLN A 209 12.81 -5.91 -22.61
CA GLN A 209 12.45 -6.82 -21.53
C GLN A 209 11.21 -7.63 -21.93
N THR A 210 11.42 -8.92 -22.15
CA THR A 210 10.38 -9.95 -22.30
C THR A 210 10.32 -10.79 -21.03
N TYR A 211 9.50 -11.86 -21.04
CA TYR A 211 9.32 -12.75 -19.90
C TYR A 211 9.23 -14.19 -20.40
N SER A 212 10.18 -15.04 -20.02
CA SER A 212 10.19 -16.46 -20.41
C SER A 212 9.18 -17.28 -19.61
N HIS A 213 8.92 -16.89 -18.36
CA HIS A 213 7.91 -17.51 -17.53
C HIS A 213 7.22 -16.48 -16.63
N ARG A 214 5.94 -16.73 -16.35
CA ARG A 214 5.06 -15.92 -15.50
C ARG A 214 4.21 -16.89 -14.69
N GLY A 215 4.46 -17.00 -13.39
CA GLY A 215 3.70 -17.90 -12.52
C GLY A 215 2.26 -17.42 -12.35
N ALA A 216 1.40 -18.26 -11.78
CA ALA A 216 0.09 -17.81 -11.30
C ALA A 216 0.27 -16.71 -10.21
N ARG A 217 -0.69 -15.78 -10.08
CA ARG A 217 -0.73 -14.99 -8.84
C ARG A 217 -1.38 -15.83 -7.75
N VAL A 218 -1.00 -15.54 -6.52
CA VAL A 218 -1.65 -16.09 -5.32
C VAL A 218 -2.04 -14.90 -4.46
N ARG A 219 -3.34 -14.70 -4.26
CA ARG A 219 -3.82 -13.81 -3.19
C ARG A 219 -4.10 -14.65 -1.96
N VAL A 220 -3.56 -14.24 -0.82
CA VAL A 220 -3.87 -14.85 0.48
C VAL A 220 -4.63 -13.80 1.28
N VAL A 221 -5.87 -14.11 1.65
CA VAL A 221 -6.79 -13.18 2.32
C VAL A 221 -7.09 -13.71 3.71
N TYR A 222 -6.82 -12.90 4.73
CA TYR A 222 -7.15 -13.14 6.13
C TYR A 222 -8.23 -12.15 6.60
N GLU A 223 -8.97 -12.53 7.64
CA GLU A 223 -9.86 -11.63 8.37
C GLU A 223 -9.05 -10.68 9.26
N GLY A 224 -9.35 -9.38 9.19
CA GLY A 224 -8.57 -8.34 9.87
C GLY A 224 -8.76 -8.28 11.39
N GLU A 225 -9.86 -8.83 11.90
CA GLU A 225 -10.22 -8.80 13.33
C GLU A 225 -9.41 -9.81 14.17
N ASN A 226 -9.35 -11.07 13.70
CA ASN A 226 -8.76 -12.19 14.43
C ASN A 226 -7.51 -12.80 13.74
N GLY A 227 -7.24 -12.44 12.48
CA GLY A 227 -6.13 -13.00 11.70
C GLY A 227 -6.41 -14.37 11.07
N GLY A 228 -7.66 -14.84 11.07
CA GLY A 228 -8.04 -16.13 10.49
C GLY A 228 -7.91 -16.15 8.97
N LEU A 229 -7.31 -17.20 8.41
CA LEU A 229 -7.21 -17.39 6.96
C LEU A 229 -8.61 -17.61 6.35
N LEU A 230 -8.99 -16.80 5.37
CA LEU A 230 -10.27 -16.91 4.67
C LEU A 230 -10.14 -17.63 3.34
N SER A 231 -9.16 -17.23 2.51
CA SER A 231 -8.96 -17.84 1.20
C SER A 231 -7.56 -17.75 0.62
N ILE A 232 -7.26 -18.70 -0.26
CA ILE A 232 -6.09 -18.73 -1.14
C ILE A 232 -6.61 -18.70 -2.59
N GLN A 233 -6.36 -17.62 -3.30
CA GLN A 233 -6.92 -17.36 -4.63
C GLN A 233 -5.80 -17.46 -5.67
N VAL A 234 -5.83 -18.50 -6.49
CA VAL A 234 -4.79 -18.84 -7.46
C VAL A 234 -5.26 -18.52 -8.86
N GLY A 235 -4.51 -17.69 -9.56
CA GLY A 235 -4.79 -17.35 -10.97
C GLY A 235 -4.72 -15.87 -11.24
N GLU A 236 -5.54 -15.42 -12.19
CA GLU A 236 -5.62 -14.05 -12.66
C GLU A 236 -7.03 -13.52 -12.46
N LEU A 237 -7.13 -12.22 -12.19
CA LEU A 237 -8.42 -11.56 -12.07
C LEU A 237 -8.98 -11.28 -13.48
N GLU A 238 -10.01 -12.02 -13.86
CA GLU A 238 -10.77 -11.81 -15.09
C GLU A 238 -12.14 -11.23 -14.76
N VAL A 239 -12.42 -10.02 -15.22
CA VAL A 239 -13.71 -9.32 -15.01
C VAL A 239 -14.69 -9.66 -16.13
N VAL A 240 -15.99 -9.56 -15.85
CA VAL A 240 -17.09 -9.91 -16.78
C VAL A 240 -16.94 -9.28 -18.17
N GLU A 241 -16.55 -8.01 -18.23
CA GLU A 241 -16.54 -7.20 -19.45
C GLU A 241 -15.29 -7.45 -20.32
N LEU A 242 -14.23 -8.02 -19.76
CA LEU A 242 -12.94 -8.21 -20.43
C LEU A 242 -12.49 -9.68 -20.45
N PRO A 243 -13.32 -10.61 -20.95
CA PRO A 243 -12.97 -12.02 -20.99
C PRO A 243 -11.71 -12.23 -21.85
N GLY A 244 -10.77 -13.01 -21.33
CA GLY A 244 -9.49 -13.26 -21.99
C GLY A 244 -8.52 -12.07 -22.08
N VAL A 245 -8.80 -10.90 -21.48
CA VAL A 245 -7.79 -9.82 -21.28
C VAL A 245 -6.91 -10.16 -20.08
N ASN A 246 -6.29 -11.34 -20.17
CA ASN A 246 -5.53 -11.96 -19.11
C ASN A 246 -4.03 -11.70 -19.36
N GLN A 247 -3.56 -10.52 -18.93
CA GLN A 247 -2.15 -10.17 -18.90
C GLN A 247 -1.79 -9.68 -17.50
N ASN A 248 -0.59 -10.04 -17.03
CA ASN A 248 -0.11 -9.81 -15.65
C ASN A 248 -0.56 -8.47 -15.07
N VAL A 249 -1.38 -8.57 -14.02
CA VAL A 249 -1.83 -7.46 -13.16
C VAL A 249 -2.50 -6.29 -13.90
N VAL A 250 -3.08 -6.53 -15.08
CA VAL A 250 -3.87 -5.52 -15.81
C VAL A 250 -4.99 -4.97 -14.95
N ILE A 251 -5.86 -5.81 -14.38
CA ILE A 251 -7.06 -5.31 -13.68
C ILE A 251 -6.71 -4.48 -12.44
N PRO A 252 -5.88 -4.92 -11.46
CA PRO A 252 -5.54 -4.08 -10.31
C PRO A 252 -4.81 -2.78 -10.69
N THR A 253 -3.93 -2.83 -11.69
CA THR A 253 -3.24 -1.63 -12.21
C THR A 253 -4.22 -0.66 -12.85
N SER A 254 -5.20 -1.17 -13.61
CA SER A 254 -6.23 -0.36 -14.28
C SER A 254 -7.22 0.24 -13.29
N CYS A 255 -7.62 -0.51 -12.27
CA CYS A 255 -8.46 0.01 -11.18
C CYS A 255 -7.73 1.13 -10.44
N ALA A 256 -6.46 0.94 -10.10
CA ALA A 256 -5.65 1.97 -9.43
C ALA A 256 -5.39 3.21 -10.30
N THR A 257 -5.30 3.07 -11.63
CA THR A 257 -5.34 4.21 -12.56
C THR A 257 -6.68 4.92 -12.50
N ALA A 258 -7.78 4.18 -12.68
CA ALA A 258 -9.12 4.74 -12.76
C ALA A 258 -9.53 5.50 -11.49
N VAL A 259 -9.10 5.02 -10.32
CA VAL A 259 -9.23 5.76 -9.06
C VAL A 259 -8.46 7.09 -9.12
N GLY A 260 -7.15 7.08 -9.43
CA GLY A 260 -6.39 8.33 -9.53
C GLY A 260 -6.99 9.32 -10.54
N THR A 261 -7.42 8.83 -11.70
CA THR A 261 -8.11 9.63 -12.74
C THR A 261 -9.44 10.19 -12.25
N LYS A 262 -10.31 9.41 -11.58
CA LYS A 262 -11.58 9.89 -11.01
C LYS A 262 -11.40 11.04 -10.02
N TRP A 263 -10.27 11.06 -9.31
CA TRP A 263 -9.95 12.08 -8.31
C TRP A 263 -9.17 13.29 -8.86
N LEU A 264 -8.62 13.22 -10.08
CA LEU A 264 -7.74 14.27 -10.66
C LEU A 264 -8.18 14.84 -12.01
N ALA A 265 -9.03 14.13 -12.76
CA ALA A 265 -9.67 14.64 -13.97
C ALA A 265 -10.86 15.55 -13.64
N LYS A 266 -11.34 16.29 -14.65
CA LYS A 266 -12.61 17.02 -14.59
C LYS A 266 -13.76 16.05 -14.29
N LYS A 267 -14.74 16.49 -13.50
CA LYS A 267 -15.87 15.63 -13.09
C LYS A 267 -16.84 15.32 -14.23
N ASP A 268 -16.85 16.16 -15.26
CA ASP A 268 -17.63 16.06 -16.48
C ASP A 268 -16.80 15.65 -17.71
N ALA A 269 -15.54 15.20 -17.52
CA ALA A 269 -14.67 14.74 -18.59
C ALA A 269 -15.38 13.74 -19.52
N LYS A 270 -15.23 13.95 -20.83
CA LYS A 270 -15.97 13.22 -21.88
C LYS A 270 -15.07 12.42 -22.82
N THR A 271 -13.81 12.82 -22.95
CA THR A 271 -12.90 12.33 -23.99
C THR A 271 -11.64 11.68 -23.42
N ILE A 272 -11.24 10.54 -24.00
CA ILE A 272 -9.98 9.86 -23.67
C ILE A 272 -9.09 9.76 -24.91
N GLY A 273 -7.90 10.35 -24.82
CA GLY A 273 -6.76 10.03 -25.65
C GLY A 273 -6.00 8.83 -25.09
N LEU A 274 -5.74 7.80 -25.92
CA LEU A 274 -5.07 6.57 -25.48
C LEU A 274 -3.87 6.25 -26.37
N LEU A 275 -2.67 6.28 -25.77
CA LEU A 275 -1.44 5.84 -26.40
C LEU A 275 -1.17 4.39 -26.02
N GLY A 276 -1.25 3.50 -27.01
CA GLY A 276 -1.10 2.06 -26.84
C GLY A 276 -2.39 1.28 -27.06
N SER A 277 -2.28 0.06 -27.61
CA SER A 277 -3.44 -0.74 -28.06
C SER A 277 -3.35 -2.23 -27.65
N ARG A 278 -2.67 -2.52 -26.52
CA ARG A 278 -2.44 -3.88 -25.97
C ARG A 278 -3.24 -4.13 -24.68
N GLY A 279 -2.98 -5.24 -23.98
CA GLY A 279 -3.79 -5.68 -22.83
C GLY A 279 -3.93 -4.66 -21.70
N GLN A 280 -2.85 -3.95 -21.35
CA GLN A 280 -2.92 -2.82 -20.41
C GLN A 280 -3.93 -1.77 -20.90
N ALA A 281 -3.77 -1.24 -22.12
CA ALA A 281 -4.68 -0.26 -22.71
C ALA A 281 -6.18 -0.67 -22.67
N ARG A 282 -6.48 -1.99 -22.78
CA ARG A 282 -7.86 -2.51 -22.69
C ARG A 282 -8.43 -2.36 -21.28
N GLY A 283 -7.68 -2.81 -20.28
CA GLY A 283 -8.06 -2.69 -18.87
C GLY A 283 -8.18 -1.22 -18.46
N GLN A 284 -7.22 -0.39 -18.87
CA GLN A 284 -7.17 1.03 -18.55
C GLN A 284 -8.41 1.77 -19.06
N LEU A 285 -8.76 1.60 -20.34
CA LEU A 285 -9.93 2.23 -20.94
C LEU A 285 -11.24 1.78 -20.26
N ALA A 286 -11.38 0.48 -19.99
CA ALA A 286 -12.58 -0.06 -19.32
C ALA A 286 -12.71 0.43 -17.87
N ALA A 287 -11.62 0.43 -17.10
CA ALA A 287 -11.62 0.87 -15.71
C ALA A 287 -11.91 2.37 -15.60
N VAL A 288 -11.30 3.21 -16.44
CA VAL A 288 -11.56 4.66 -16.45
C VAL A 288 -13.02 4.95 -16.85
N LYS A 289 -13.57 4.28 -17.87
CA LYS A 289 -15.00 4.41 -18.23
C LYS A 289 -15.94 3.94 -17.10
N ALA A 290 -15.55 2.92 -16.33
CA ALA A 290 -16.33 2.46 -15.17
C ALA A 290 -16.26 3.46 -13.99
N ALA A 291 -15.13 4.13 -13.79
CA ALA A 291 -14.95 5.16 -12.77
C ALA A 291 -15.60 6.51 -13.14
N LEU A 292 -15.62 6.84 -14.44
CA LEU A 292 -16.17 8.06 -15.02
C LEU A 292 -17.19 7.70 -16.14
N PRO A 293 -18.47 7.46 -15.78
CA PRO A 293 -19.50 7.12 -16.75
C PRO A 293 -19.77 8.22 -17.80
N SER A 294 -19.37 9.47 -17.53
CA SER A 294 -19.46 10.64 -18.41
C SER A 294 -18.63 10.54 -19.70
N ILE A 295 -17.67 9.61 -19.77
CA ILE A 295 -16.82 9.44 -20.96
C ILE A 295 -17.67 8.94 -22.14
N GLU A 296 -17.79 9.76 -23.18
CA GLU A 296 -18.59 9.51 -24.37
C GLU A 296 -17.76 8.90 -25.52
N ARG A 297 -16.48 9.28 -25.61
CA ARG A 297 -15.59 8.94 -26.72
C ARG A 297 -14.15 8.65 -26.27
N ALA A 298 -13.50 7.71 -26.94
CA ALA A 298 -12.05 7.54 -26.88
C ALA A 298 -11.42 7.51 -28.28
N VAL A 299 -10.20 8.02 -28.37
CA VAL A 299 -9.33 7.89 -29.55
C VAL A 299 -8.07 7.12 -29.19
N VAL A 300 -7.59 6.26 -30.09
CA VAL A 300 -6.44 5.38 -29.82
C VAL A 300 -5.38 5.45 -30.90
N PHE A 301 -4.14 5.73 -30.49
CA PHE A 301 -2.97 5.65 -31.35
C PHE A 301 -2.05 4.49 -30.92
N SER A 302 -1.52 3.78 -31.92
CA SER A 302 -0.30 2.99 -31.77
C SER A 302 0.37 2.81 -33.14
N PRO A 303 1.70 2.59 -33.20
CA PRO A 303 2.44 2.54 -34.46
C PRO A 303 1.95 1.47 -35.46
N ASN A 304 1.37 0.37 -34.97
CA ASN A 304 0.81 -0.66 -35.83
C ASN A 304 -0.70 -0.45 -36.01
N GLU A 305 -1.09 -0.18 -37.25
CA GLU A 305 -2.44 0.17 -37.66
C GLU A 305 -3.47 -0.94 -37.37
N ASP A 306 -3.17 -2.18 -37.77
CA ASP A 306 -4.05 -3.33 -37.51
C ASP A 306 -4.33 -3.51 -36.02
N ASN A 307 -3.33 -3.32 -35.17
CA ASN A 307 -3.49 -3.42 -33.72
C ASN A 307 -4.40 -2.31 -33.16
N ARG A 308 -4.26 -1.04 -33.60
CA ARG A 308 -5.16 0.04 -33.15
C ARG A 308 -6.58 -0.13 -33.69
N LYS A 309 -6.75 -0.53 -34.96
CA LYS A 309 -8.07 -0.84 -35.56
C LYS A 309 -8.78 -2.01 -34.87
N ARG A 310 -8.08 -3.13 -34.63
CA ARG A 310 -8.62 -4.29 -33.88
C ARG A 310 -8.94 -3.95 -32.43
N PHE A 311 -8.10 -3.16 -31.77
CA PHE A 311 -8.37 -2.65 -30.43
C PHE A 311 -9.67 -1.84 -30.42
N ALA A 312 -9.75 -0.78 -31.24
CA ALA A 312 -10.86 0.15 -31.32
C ALA A 312 -12.20 -0.57 -31.52
N GLY A 313 -12.34 -1.34 -32.61
CA GLY A 313 -13.58 -2.06 -32.89
C GLY A 313 -13.97 -3.11 -31.84
N SER A 314 -13.00 -3.66 -31.09
CA SER A 314 -13.32 -4.56 -29.96
C SER A 314 -13.75 -3.82 -28.69
N MET A 315 -13.10 -2.70 -28.35
CA MET A 315 -13.43 -1.93 -27.15
C MET A 315 -14.74 -1.17 -27.30
N GLN A 316 -15.05 -0.66 -28.50
CA GLN A 316 -16.35 -0.07 -28.81
C GLN A 316 -17.50 -1.05 -28.56
N ARG A 317 -17.36 -2.33 -28.97
CA ARG A 317 -18.37 -3.37 -28.69
C ARG A 317 -18.47 -3.74 -27.21
N ILE A 318 -17.37 -3.71 -26.46
CA ILE A 318 -17.34 -4.06 -25.04
C ILE A 318 -17.94 -2.93 -24.18
N LEU A 319 -17.62 -1.68 -24.49
CA LEU A 319 -17.96 -0.52 -23.66
C LEU A 319 -19.23 0.22 -24.10
N GLY A 320 -19.74 -0.06 -25.30
CA GLY A 320 -20.92 0.63 -25.84
C GLY A 320 -20.70 2.14 -26.08
N MET A 321 -19.46 2.56 -26.34
CA MET A 321 -19.06 3.96 -26.56
C MET A 321 -18.21 4.09 -27.82
N ASP A 322 -18.06 5.30 -28.37
CA ASP A 322 -17.16 5.55 -29.51
C ASP A 322 -15.71 5.25 -29.11
N VAL A 323 -15.05 4.37 -29.86
CA VAL A 323 -13.61 4.13 -29.76
C VAL A 323 -13.03 4.13 -31.16
N THR A 324 -12.40 5.24 -31.54
CA THR A 324 -11.92 5.48 -32.91
C THR A 324 -10.38 5.38 -32.98
N PRO A 325 -9.80 4.61 -33.93
CA PRO A 325 -8.35 4.63 -34.16
C PRO A 325 -7.96 5.91 -34.91
N VAL A 326 -6.87 6.55 -34.47
CA VAL A 326 -6.34 7.78 -35.08
C VAL A 326 -4.94 7.54 -35.67
N ASP A 327 -4.47 8.43 -36.54
CA ASP A 327 -3.28 8.17 -37.37
C ASP A 327 -2.00 8.78 -36.82
N THR A 328 -2.10 9.72 -35.88
CA THR A 328 -0.94 10.29 -35.17
C THR A 328 -1.09 10.21 -33.64
N ALA A 329 0.03 10.28 -32.93
CA ALA A 329 0.03 10.43 -31.48
C ALA A 329 -0.60 11.77 -31.04
N ARG A 330 -0.49 12.82 -31.88
CA ARG A 330 -1.05 14.15 -31.61
C ARG A 330 -2.58 14.14 -31.58
N GLU A 331 -3.22 13.47 -32.53
CA GLU A 331 -4.68 13.25 -32.53
C GLU A 331 -5.19 12.49 -31.29
N ALA A 332 -4.31 11.73 -30.60
CA ALA A 332 -4.61 11.02 -29.36
C ALA A 332 -4.24 11.80 -28.08
N VAL A 333 -3.91 13.09 -28.18
CA VAL A 333 -3.50 13.96 -27.05
C VAL A 333 -4.16 15.33 -27.11
N GLU A 334 -4.18 15.95 -28.29
CA GLU A 334 -4.72 17.28 -28.51
C GLU A 334 -6.25 17.28 -28.39
N ASN A 335 -6.80 18.24 -27.62
CA ASN A 335 -8.23 18.37 -27.31
C ASN A 335 -8.84 17.15 -26.58
N MET A 336 -8.07 16.47 -25.73
CA MET A 336 -8.54 15.37 -24.87
C MET A 336 -8.60 15.79 -23.40
N ASP A 337 -9.71 15.48 -22.72
CA ASP A 337 -9.87 15.71 -21.27
C ASP A 337 -8.92 14.81 -20.46
N ILE A 338 -8.71 13.59 -20.93
CA ILE A 338 -7.87 12.57 -20.29
C ILE A 338 -6.91 11.98 -21.33
N VAL A 339 -5.62 11.87 -20.99
CA VAL A 339 -4.59 11.21 -21.81
C VAL A 339 -3.99 10.06 -21.02
N LEU A 340 -4.11 8.83 -21.54
CA LEU A 340 -3.59 7.61 -20.92
C LEU A 340 -2.41 7.06 -21.73
N THR A 341 -1.23 6.93 -21.11
CA THR A 341 -0.09 6.21 -21.71
C THR A 341 -0.02 4.78 -21.19
N ALA A 342 -0.23 3.83 -22.11
CA ALA A 342 -0.30 2.40 -21.85
C ALA A 342 0.56 1.63 -22.86
N THR A 343 1.82 2.05 -22.99
CA THR A 343 2.74 1.59 -24.04
C THR A 343 3.83 0.64 -23.50
N ASN A 344 4.64 0.13 -24.44
CA ASN A 344 5.92 -0.50 -24.15
C ASN A 344 7.09 0.40 -24.58
N SER A 345 6.88 1.71 -24.71
CA SER A 345 7.96 2.65 -25.05
C SER A 345 8.97 2.76 -23.90
N ASN A 346 10.19 3.08 -24.27
CA ASN A 346 11.25 3.51 -23.35
C ASN A 346 11.53 5.02 -23.46
N VAL A 347 10.99 5.68 -24.50
CA VAL A 347 11.14 7.11 -24.80
C VAL A 347 9.76 7.80 -24.78
N PRO A 348 9.69 9.14 -24.64
CA PRO A 348 8.44 9.89 -24.69
C PRO A 348 7.56 9.53 -25.89
N THR A 349 6.26 9.46 -25.65
CA THR A 349 5.27 8.95 -26.61
C THR A 349 4.43 10.05 -27.28
N PHE A 350 4.52 11.26 -26.74
CA PHE A 350 3.95 12.50 -27.26
C PHE A 350 4.76 13.70 -26.76
N ASP A 351 4.51 14.86 -27.32
CA ASP A 351 5.08 16.15 -26.90
C ASP A 351 4.11 16.85 -25.94
N GLY A 352 4.60 17.24 -24.76
CA GLY A 352 3.82 17.91 -23.73
C GLY A 352 3.19 19.22 -24.16
N ASP A 353 3.65 19.87 -25.23
CA ASP A 353 3.02 21.07 -25.80
C ASP A 353 1.65 20.80 -26.45
N TRP A 354 1.32 19.55 -26.81
CA TRP A 354 0.01 19.20 -27.38
C TRP A 354 -1.13 19.13 -26.35
N LEU A 355 -0.83 19.22 -25.05
CA LEU A 355 -1.83 19.15 -23.99
C LEU A 355 -2.71 20.40 -23.95
N SER A 356 -4.03 20.20 -23.96
CA SER A 356 -5.02 21.25 -23.72
C SER A 356 -5.06 21.68 -22.25
N PRO A 357 -5.43 22.95 -21.94
CA PRO A 357 -5.80 23.35 -20.59
C PRO A 357 -6.85 22.40 -20.00
N GLY A 358 -6.70 22.06 -18.73
CA GLY A 358 -7.60 21.15 -18.04
C GLY A 358 -7.35 19.66 -18.25
N ALA A 359 -6.42 19.26 -19.12
CA ALA A 359 -6.14 17.85 -19.38
C ALA A 359 -5.64 17.09 -18.14
N HIS A 360 -6.05 15.82 -18.02
CA HIS A 360 -5.52 14.88 -17.04
C HIS A 360 -4.67 13.81 -17.73
N VAL A 361 -3.38 13.77 -17.45
CA VAL A 361 -2.44 12.80 -18.01
C VAL A 361 -2.15 11.70 -17.01
N CYS A 362 -2.24 10.43 -17.40
CA CYS A 362 -1.76 9.31 -16.59
C CYS A 362 -0.72 8.45 -17.33
N SER A 363 0.38 8.11 -16.63
CA SER A 363 1.38 7.15 -17.11
C SER A 363 1.59 5.99 -16.16
N LEU A 364 1.41 4.77 -16.69
CA LEU A 364 1.55 3.51 -15.96
C LEU A 364 2.91 2.82 -16.11
N VAL A 365 3.87 3.44 -16.81
CA VAL A 365 5.19 2.85 -17.02
C VAL A 365 5.87 2.51 -15.68
N SER A 366 6.24 1.25 -15.48
CA SER A 366 6.96 0.82 -14.27
C SER A 366 8.46 0.95 -14.46
N SER A 367 9.18 1.22 -13.35
CA SER A 367 10.64 1.36 -13.35
C SER A 367 11.36 0.12 -13.90
N ASN A 368 12.45 0.38 -14.61
CA ASN A 368 13.45 -0.59 -15.05
C ASN A 368 14.81 -0.36 -14.37
N LYS A 369 14.83 0.28 -13.19
CA LYS A 369 16.03 0.53 -12.36
C LYS A 369 17.02 -0.63 -12.33
N GLY A 370 16.55 -1.86 -12.07
CA GLY A 370 17.44 -3.04 -12.02
C GLY A 370 18.12 -3.39 -13.36
N LEU A 371 17.54 -3.03 -14.51
CA LEU A 371 18.19 -3.18 -15.81
C LEU A 371 19.24 -2.09 -16.05
N HIS A 372 18.97 -0.88 -15.57
CA HIS A 372 19.86 0.28 -15.67
C HIS A 372 21.07 0.12 -14.72
N GLU A 373 20.83 -0.26 -13.46
CA GLU A 373 21.89 -0.55 -12.46
C GLU A 373 22.77 -1.73 -12.86
N ALA A 374 22.23 -2.72 -13.58
CA ALA A 374 23.01 -3.83 -14.14
C ALA A 374 23.66 -3.51 -15.51
N GLY A 375 23.55 -2.27 -16.00
CA GLY A 375 24.21 -1.81 -17.23
C GLY A 375 23.65 -2.37 -18.54
N PHE A 376 22.50 -3.06 -18.52
CA PHE A 376 21.86 -3.55 -19.75
C PHE A 376 21.35 -2.39 -20.61
N ILE A 377 20.70 -1.40 -20.00
CA ILE A 377 20.16 -0.23 -20.68
C ILE A 377 20.91 1.03 -20.29
N LYS A 378 21.18 1.90 -21.27
CA LYS A 378 21.87 3.17 -21.07
C LYS A 378 21.05 4.21 -20.29
N GLU A 379 19.73 4.20 -20.49
CA GLU A 379 18.80 5.20 -19.97
C GLU A 379 17.55 4.51 -19.39
N ALA A 380 17.00 5.08 -18.32
CA ALA A 380 15.81 4.55 -17.66
C ALA A 380 14.53 4.89 -18.46
N ARG A 381 13.52 4.00 -18.44
CA ARG A 381 12.35 4.13 -19.32
C ARG A 381 11.37 5.20 -18.86
N ARG A 382 10.92 6.01 -19.81
CA ARG A 382 9.86 7.02 -19.65
C ARG A 382 8.93 7.01 -20.86
N GLU A 383 7.64 7.29 -20.65
CA GLU A 383 6.64 7.46 -21.72
C GLU A 383 6.28 8.93 -21.96
N ILE A 384 6.78 9.80 -21.08
CA ILE A 384 6.38 11.20 -20.89
C ILE A 384 7.63 12.06 -20.97
N ASP A 385 7.56 13.21 -21.64
CA ASP A 385 8.64 14.18 -21.75
C ASP A 385 8.73 15.12 -20.53
N ASP A 386 9.73 16.01 -20.53
CA ASP A 386 9.88 17.00 -19.45
C ASP A 386 8.84 18.10 -19.54
N THR A 387 8.42 18.46 -20.76
CA THR A 387 7.43 19.50 -21.02
C THR A 387 6.12 19.19 -20.33
N THR A 388 5.64 17.94 -20.38
CA THR A 388 4.46 17.48 -19.66
C THR A 388 4.57 17.71 -18.15
N LEU A 389 5.70 17.39 -17.52
CA LEU A 389 5.90 17.54 -16.07
C LEU A 389 6.08 19.01 -15.64
N LYS A 390 6.69 19.82 -16.51
CA LYS A 390 6.80 21.27 -16.34
C LYS A 390 5.43 21.93 -16.41
N ARG A 391 4.63 21.60 -17.44
CA ARG A 391 3.28 22.13 -17.70
C ARG A 391 2.20 21.64 -16.73
N ALA A 392 2.34 20.44 -16.16
CA ALA A 392 1.38 19.95 -15.17
C ALA A 392 1.39 20.82 -13.91
N ASP A 393 0.27 21.45 -13.56
CA ASP A 393 0.12 22.24 -12.33
C ASP A 393 0.17 21.34 -11.09
N VAL A 394 -0.38 20.14 -11.19
CA VAL A 394 -0.46 19.15 -10.09
C VAL A 394 0.22 17.85 -10.53
N VAL A 395 1.20 17.38 -9.76
CA VAL A 395 1.88 16.10 -9.99
C VAL A 395 1.53 15.14 -8.84
N VAL A 396 1.00 13.95 -9.17
CA VAL A 396 0.52 12.99 -8.16
C VAL A 396 1.05 11.58 -8.45
N CYS A 397 1.41 10.83 -7.40
CA CYS A 397 1.72 9.39 -7.46
C CYS A 397 0.65 8.57 -6.71
N ASN A 398 0.56 7.24 -6.92
CA ASN A 398 -0.17 6.40 -5.94
C ASN A 398 0.49 6.53 -4.56
N SER A 399 1.83 6.43 -4.53
CA SER A 399 2.66 6.71 -3.36
C SER A 399 3.99 7.35 -3.78
N ILE A 400 4.36 8.44 -3.11
CA ILE A 400 5.66 9.12 -3.28
C ILE A 400 6.82 8.19 -2.91
N GLU A 401 6.68 7.47 -1.79
CA GLU A 401 7.74 6.58 -1.30
C GLU A 401 7.92 5.35 -2.20
N GLN A 402 6.84 4.86 -2.81
CA GLN A 402 6.94 3.82 -3.84
C GLN A 402 7.74 4.29 -5.07
N ASP A 403 7.58 5.56 -5.48
CA ASP A 403 8.33 6.12 -6.61
C ASP A 403 9.83 6.21 -6.30
N LYS A 404 10.18 6.72 -5.11
CA LYS A 404 11.57 6.80 -4.62
C LYS A 404 12.22 5.42 -4.50
N LEU A 405 11.47 4.42 -4.03
CA LEU A 405 11.94 3.03 -3.93
C LEU A 405 12.24 2.42 -5.30
N ASP A 406 11.30 2.56 -6.24
CA ASP A 406 11.44 2.06 -7.60
C ASP A 406 12.41 2.90 -8.44
N ARG A 407 12.66 4.17 -8.08
CA ARG A 407 13.37 5.19 -8.87
C ARG A 407 12.83 5.29 -10.29
N THR A 408 11.58 5.74 -10.45
CA THR A 408 11.01 5.87 -11.81
C THR A 408 11.68 7.03 -12.56
N ALA A 409 11.92 6.87 -13.86
CA ALA A 409 12.54 7.93 -14.67
C ALA A 409 11.65 9.17 -14.83
N ILE A 410 10.35 9.05 -14.55
CA ILE A 410 9.38 10.13 -14.74
C ILE A 410 9.36 11.07 -13.53
N VAL A 411 9.00 10.59 -12.33
CA VAL A 411 8.84 11.50 -11.17
C VAL A 411 10.14 11.58 -10.39
N TRP A 412 10.70 10.46 -9.93
CA TRP A 412 12.00 10.45 -9.26
C TRP A 412 13.12 11.03 -10.15
N GLY A 413 13.23 10.56 -11.41
CA GLY A 413 14.26 11.05 -12.35
C GLY A 413 14.20 12.57 -12.57
N ALA A 414 13.02 13.10 -12.92
CA ALA A 414 12.83 14.54 -13.10
C ALA A 414 13.07 15.36 -11.82
N ALA A 415 12.85 14.79 -10.63
CA ALA A 415 13.15 15.46 -9.37
C ALA A 415 14.67 15.51 -9.07
N GLU A 416 15.41 14.44 -9.32
CA GLU A 416 16.88 14.43 -9.17
C GLU A 416 17.59 15.31 -10.21
N GLU A 417 17.02 15.41 -11.42
CA GLU A 417 17.49 16.29 -12.50
C GLU A 417 17.05 17.75 -12.33
N GLY A 418 16.26 18.08 -11.31
CA GLY A 418 15.80 19.45 -11.02
C GLY A 418 14.74 19.99 -11.99
N ILE A 419 14.12 19.13 -12.80
CA ILE A 419 13.01 19.47 -13.71
C ILE A 419 11.72 19.77 -12.94
N ILE A 420 11.51 19.11 -11.80
CA ILE A 420 10.44 19.39 -10.81
C ILE A 420 11.01 19.35 -9.39
N SER A 421 10.35 20.00 -8.42
CA SER A 421 10.62 19.77 -6.99
C SER A 421 9.71 18.67 -6.44
N TRP A 422 10.19 17.93 -5.44
CA TRP A 422 9.34 17.05 -4.62
C TRP A 422 8.20 17.81 -3.91
N ASP A 423 8.35 19.11 -3.67
CA ASP A 423 7.28 19.95 -3.09
C ASP A 423 6.07 20.11 -4.02
N LYS A 424 6.23 19.84 -5.33
CA LYS A 424 5.15 19.84 -6.34
C LYS A 424 4.42 18.48 -6.40
N VAL A 425 4.94 17.45 -5.73
CA VAL A 425 4.45 16.07 -5.83
C VAL A 425 3.61 15.69 -4.61
N ALA A 426 2.36 15.28 -4.84
CA ALA A 426 1.49 14.71 -3.83
C ALA A 426 1.30 13.19 -4.01
N ASP A 427 0.80 12.52 -2.98
CA ASP A 427 0.26 11.16 -3.08
C ASP A 427 -1.28 11.14 -3.18
N LEU A 428 -1.83 10.01 -3.61
CA LEU A 428 -3.27 9.83 -3.77
C LEU A 428 -4.04 9.94 -2.43
N ALA A 429 -3.38 9.70 -1.29
CA ALA A 429 -4.01 9.87 0.01
C ALA A 429 -4.18 11.35 0.39
N GLN A 430 -3.21 12.22 0.08
CA GLN A 430 -3.36 13.68 0.20
C GLN A 430 -4.52 14.18 -0.67
N VAL A 431 -4.64 13.67 -1.90
CA VAL A 431 -5.76 14.01 -2.81
C VAL A 431 -7.10 13.56 -2.23
N MET A 432 -7.20 12.33 -1.72
CA MET A 432 -8.43 11.83 -1.10
C MET A 432 -8.81 12.52 0.22
N ARG A 433 -7.85 13.17 0.90
CA ARG A 433 -8.12 14.03 2.07
C ARG A 433 -8.46 15.48 1.70
N GLY A 434 -8.39 15.85 0.41
CA GLY A 434 -8.58 17.24 -0.05
C GLY A 434 -7.41 18.17 0.26
N GLU A 435 -6.23 17.63 0.54
CA GLU A 435 -5.00 18.39 0.82
C GLU A 435 -4.23 18.77 -0.45
N ALA A 436 -4.52 18.09 -1.56
CA ALA A 436 -3.91 18.28 -2.87
C ALA A 436 -4.90 17.86 -3.97
N GLY A 437 -4.56 18.10 -5.23
CA GLY A 437 -5.37 17.72 -6.39
C GLY A 437 -5.78 18.93 -7.24
N ARG A 438 -6.72 18.70 -8.16
CA ARG A 438 -7.29 19.73 -9.01
C ARG A 438 -8.09 20.73 -8.16
N THR A 439 -7.80 22.01 -8.31
CA THR A 439 -8.56 23.13 -7.71
C THR A 439 -9.23 24.02 -8.75
N ASP A 440 -8.85 23.88 -10.02
CA ASP A 440 -9.32 24.69 -11.14
C ASP A 440 -9.44 23.84 -12.42
N ASP A 441 -10.34 24.21 -13.34
CA ASP A 441 -10.62 23.43 -14.54
C ASP A 441 -9.63 23.66 -15.69
N ASP A 442 -8.78 24.69 -15.67
CA ASP A 442 -7.71 24.87 -16.67
C ASP A 442 -6.38 24.21 -16.25
N GLN A 443 -6.26 23.76 -15.00
CA GLN A 443 -5.07 23.04 -14.52
C GLN A 443 -4.81 21.74 -15.30
N ILE A 444 -3.56 21.50 -15.67
CA ILE A 444 -3.11 20.20 -16.17
C ILE A 444 -2.73 19.33 -14.98
N THR A 445 -3.33 18.16 -14.83
CA THR A 445 -2.97 17.21 -13.76
C THR A 445 -2.22 16.01 -14.31
N PHE A 446 -1.06 15.69 -13.72
CA PHE A 446 -0.28 14.52 -14.07
C PHE A 446 -0.34 13.46 -12.95
N PHE A 447 -0.73 12.24 -13.31
CA PHE A 447 -0.80 11.10 -12.40
C PHE A 447 0.15 9.97 -12.81
N LYS A 448 1.19 9.78 -12.01
CA LYS A 448 2.06 8.61 -12.09
C LYS A 448 1.40 7.43 -11.39
N GLN A 449 0.84 6.50 -12.17
CA GLN A 449 0.49 5.19 -11.62
C GLN A 449 1.80 4.43 -11.39
N ASN A 450 2.14 4.14 -10.14
CA ASN A 450 3.42 3.50 -9.75
C ASN A 450 3.22 2.23 -8.90
N ALA A 451 2.18 1.46 -9.22
CA ALA A 451 1.65 0.37 -8.41
C ALA A 451 1.08 0.86 -7.07
N PHE A 452 1.59 0.38 -5.92
CA PHE A 452 1.07 0.70 -4.59
C PHE A 452 -0.46 0.50 -4.44
N TRP A 453 -0.96 -0.68 -4.78
CA TRP A 453 -2.40 -0.99 -4.76
C TRP A 453 -2.78 -2.20 -3.89
N GLY A 454 -1.86 -2.70 -3.06
CA GLY A 454 -2.08 -3.89 -2.21
C GLY A 454 -3.28 -3.76 -1.28
N VAL A 455 -3.57 -2.56 -0.76
CA VAL A 455 -4.73 -2.30 0.11
C VAL A 455 -6.07 -2.48 -0.61
N GLY A 456 -6.24 -1.93 -1.81
CA GLY A 456 -7.46 -2.13 -2.62
C GLY A 456 -7.56 -3.54 -3.21
N ASP A 457 -6.42 -4.18 -3.47
CA ASP A 457 -6.36 -5.57 -3.92
C ASP A 457 -6.88 -6.56 -2.86
N GLN A 458 -6.68 -6.29 -1.56
CA GLN A 458 -7.30 -7.11 -0.50
C GLN A 458 -8.82 -6.92 -0.39
N VAL A 459 -9.35 -5.73 -0.72
CA VAL A 459 -10.81 -5.52 -0.86
C VAL A 459 -11.36 -6.38 -2.00
N ILE A 460 -10.69 -6.38 -3.15
CA ILE A 460 -11.02 -7.26 -4.29
C ILE A 460 -10.94 -8.73 -3.87
N GLY A 461 -9.92 -9.10 -3.08
CA GLY A 461 -9.77 -10.44 -2.51
C GLY A 461 -10.98 -10.88 -1.70
N LYS A 462 -11.39 -10.08 -0.72
CA LYS A 462 -12.58 -10.39 0.10
C LYS A 462 -13.86 -10.44 -0.73
N LEU A 463 -14.02 -9.55 -1.71
CA LEU A 463 -15.17 -9.55 -2.62
C LEU A 463 -15.27 -10.86 -3.43
N LEU A 464 -14.15 -11.38 -3.93
CA LEU A 464 -14.11 -12.67 -4.62
C LEU A 464 -14.42 -13.83 -3.68
N TYR A 465 -13.92 -13.79 -2.44
CA TYR A 465 -14.23 -14.81 -1.43
C TYR A 465 -15.73 -14.87 -1.11
N GLU A 466 -16.37 -13.74 -0.80
CA GLU A 466 -17.80 -13.74 -0.45
C GLU A 466 -18.66 -14.21 -1.63
N LYS A 467 -18.43 -13.71 -2.85
CA LYS A 467 -19.17 -14.15 -4.04
C LYS A 467 -18.92 -15.60 -4.43
N ALA A 468 -17.74 -16.14 -4.19
CA ALA A 468 -17.45 -17.55 -4.43
C ALA A 468 -18.18 -18.43 -3.42
N LYS A 469 -18.15 -18.04 -2.13
CA LYS A 469 -18.86 -18.70 -1.03
C LYS A 469 -20.37 -18.68 -1.23
N GLU A 470 -20.95 -17.55 -1.61
CA GLU A 470 -22.37 -17.41 -1.97
C GLU A 470 -22.81 -18.36 -3.11
N ARG A 471 -21.88 -18.69 -4.02
CA ARG A 471 -22.13 -19.54 -5.20
C ARG A 471 -21.65 -20.98 -5.04
N GLY A 472 -21.08 -21.36 -3.90
CA GLY A 472 -20.51 -22.69 -3.69
C GLY A 472 -19.33 -23.01 -4.63
N LEU A 473 -18.50 -22.03 -4.96
CA LEU A 473 -17.34 -22.16 -5.85
C LEU A 473 -16.03 -22.34 -5.06
N GLY A 474 -15.07 -23.04 -5.65
CA GLY A 474 -13.78 -23.36 -5.03
C GLY A 474 -13.72 -24.71 -4.32
N ILE A 475 -12.62 -24.93 -3.61
CA ILE A 475 -12.35 -26.13 -2.80
C ILE A 475 -12.22 -25.70 -1.35
N GLU A 476 -13.03 -26.28 -0.47
CA GLU A 476 -12.91 -26.09 0.96
C GLU A 476 -11.78 -26.96 1.53
N LEU A 477 -10.93 -26.37 2.39
CA LEU A 477 -9.93 -27.08 3.18
C LEU A 477 -10.43 -27.19 4.63
N ASP A 478 -10.53 -28.41 5.16
CA ASP A 478 -10.73 -28.70 6.58
C ASP A 478 -9.39 -28.50 7.31
N VAL A 479 -9.12 -27.24 7.65
CA VAL A 479 -7.94 -26.79 8.40
C VAL A 479 -8.43 -25.72 9.37
N ASP A 480 -8.08 -25.83 10.64
CA ASP A 480 -8.34 -24.74 11.59
C ASP A 480 -7.39 -23.56 11.28
N PRO A 481 -7.89 -22.38 10.89
CA PRO A 481 -7.06 -21.24 10.50
C PRO A 481 -6.26 -20.65 11.68
N PHE A 482 -6.47 -21.14 12.89
CA PHE A 482 -5.72 -20.80 14.10
C PHE A 482 -4.91 -21.97 14.66
N GLU A 483 -4.82 -23.11 13.94
CA GLU A 483 -4.16 -24.31 14.45
C GLU A 483 -2.70 -24.04 14.81
N SER A 484 -2.37 -24.26 16.08
CA SER A 484 -1.01 -24.19 16.60
C SER A 484 -0.67 -25.52 17.26
N THR A 485 0.47 -26.10 16.87
CA THR A 485 0.99 -27.34 17.48
C THR A 485 1.45 -27.15 18.93
N THR A 486 1.46 -25.92 19.42
CA THR A 486 1.83 -25.53 20.79
C THR A 486 0.76 -24.60 21.37
N ASP A 487 0.18 -24.99 22.51
CA ASP A 487 -0.76 -24.16 23.24
C ASP A 487 0.00 -23.02 23.95
N SER A 488 -0.09 -21.81 23.39
CA SER A 488 0.56 -20.62 23.95
C SER A 488 -0.03 -20.18 25.30
N SER A 489 -1.20 -20.70 25.71
CA SER A 489 -1.70 -20.50 27.07
C SER A 489 -0.88 -21.24 28.14
N LEU A 490 -0.05 -22.21 27.72
CA LEU A 490 0.94 -22.88 28.58
C LEU A 490 2.28 -22.12 28.67
N GLU A 491 2.49 -21.06 27.88
CA GLU A 491 3.77 -20.32 27.81
C GLU A 491 3.84 -19.08 28.73
N GLY A 492 2.70 -18.55 29.21
CA GLY A 492 2.62 -17.60 30.35
C GLY A 492 2.36 -16.12 30.04
#